data_AF-A0A2V5WQ13-F1
#
_entry.id   AF-A0A2V5WQ13-F1
#
_cell.length_a   1.000
_cell.length_b   1.000
_cell.length_c   1.000
_cell.angle_alpha   90.00
_cell.angle_beta   90.00
_cell.angle_gamma   90.00
#
_symmetry.space_group_name_H-M   'P 1'
#
loop_
_entity.id
_entity.type
_entity.pdbx_description
1 polymer ?
#
loop_
_entity_poly.entity_id
_entity_poly.type
_entity_poly.pdbx_seq_one_letter_code
_entity_poly.pdbx_strand_id
1 'polypeptide(L)'
;MRRMRQSRFISSNPAATMNFPGNDLVRGEIGVTSEKKPVPDADLLVFAVDDAVLTLGDWKLPAIGEKFYPRNPFSVRTYEALHGYIDSLAKLSLTQKGFTIGDGGEEAISNIKNVRKEFRTLAYWQGSLKTDANGKVAFEFIAPDNLTTYRIVAVGQTKANQFGADAAQTVKISKPLLIDPALPRFLRDGDEVELRAVVRQNFAESDGITARCVTDANLKLLSVEAATQPSRRDAATVFRFKAKVTDADLRLVSSRPVEIRCAPRDA
;
A
#
# COMPACT_ATOMS: atom_id res chain seq x y z
N MET A 1 -28.56 26.03 -25.52
CA MET A 1 -27.22 25.73 -24.95
C MET A 1 -26.98 24.22 -25.02
N ARG A 2 -26.03 23.76 -25.84
CA ARG A 2 -25.72 22.32 -26.01
C ARG A 2 -25.23 21.76 -24.67
N ARG A 3 -25.87 20.68 -24.19
CA ARG A 3 -25.38 19.88 -23.06
C ARG A 3 -23.90 19.55 -23.31
N MET A 4 -23.02 19.97 -22.40
CA MET A 4 -21.65 19.49 -22.34
C MET A 4 -21.71 17.97 -22.19
N ARG A 5 -21.22 17.27 -23.22
CA ARG A 5 -21.02 15.83 -23.19
C ARG A 5 -19.99 15.54 -22.11
N GLN A 6 -20.45 15.12 -20.93
CA GLN A 6 -19.61 14.43 -19.96
C GLN A 6 -19.06 13.19 -20.66
N SER A 7 -17.84 13.30 -21.16
CA SER A 7 -17.13 12.19 -21.77
C SER A 7 -16.33 11.55 -20.63
N ARG A 8 -16.59 10.28 -20.32
CA ARG A 8 -15.72 9.47 -19.46
C ARG A 8 -14.49 9.09 -20.31
N PHE A 9 -13.29 9.43 -19.85
CA PHE A 9 -12.07 9.41 -20.69
C PHE A 9 -11.18 8.17 -20.57
N ILE A 10 -11.41 7.29 -19.61
CA ILE A 10 -10.44 6.25 -19.31
C ILE A 10 -11.16 4.93 -19.15
N SER A 11 -10.73 3.97 -19.97
CA SER A 11 -11.12 2.56 -19.88
C SER A 11 -9.83 1.79 -19.69
N SER A 12 -9.41 1.59 -18.45
CA SER A 12 -8.47 0.52 -18.15
C SER A 12 -9.18 -0.83 -18.34
N ASN A 13 -8.51 -1.80 -18.97
CA ASN A 13 -9.00 -3.19 -19.12
C ASN A 13 -9.36 -3.76 -17.72
N PRO A 14 -10.19 -4.82 -17.58
CA PRO A 14 -10.83 -5.17 -16.31
C PRO A 14 -9.82 -5.27 -15.16
N ALA A 15 -10.22 -4.73 -13.99
CA ALA A 15 -9.44 -4.65 -12.76
C ALA A 15 -8.74 -5.98 -12.43
N ALA A 16 -7.49 -6.10 -12.88
CA ALA A 16 -6.68 -7.28 -12.68
C ALA A 16 -5.51 -6.87 -11.81
N THR A 17 -5.43 -7.44 -10.61
CA THR A 17 -4.25 -7.27 -9.77
C THR A 17 -3.11 -8.08 -10.38
N MET A 18 -2.10 -7.37 -10.88
CA MET A 18 -0.88 -7.98 -11.40
C MET A 18 0.13 -8.19 -10.26
N ASN A 19 0.76 -9.37 -10.21
CA ASN A 19 1.74 -9.72 -9.19
C ASN A 19 3.16 -9.62 -9.74
N PHE A 20 4.03 -8.86 -9.08
CA PHE A 20 5.46 -8.74 -9.44
C PHE A 20 6.36 -8.99 -8.23
N PRO A 21 7.55 -9.60 -8.42
CA PRO A 21 8.64 -9.55 -7.44
C PRO A 21 9.15 -8.11 -7.23
N GLY A 22 9.79 -7.86 -6.09
CA GLY A 22 10.54 -6.61 -5.89
C GLY A 22 11.71 -6.52 -6.87
N ASN A 23 12.08 -5.31 -7.28
CA ASN A 23 13.11 -4.97 -8.27
C ASN A 23 12.83 -5.39 -9.73
N ASP A 24 11.68 -5.99 -10.02
CA ASP A 24 11.27 -6.27 -11.39
C ASP A 24 10.74 -5.03 -12.11
N LEU A 25 10.88 -5.01 -13.43
CA LEU A 25 10.35 -3.94 -14.27
C LEU A 25 8.85 -4.13 -14.49
N VAL A 26 8.04 -3.21 -13.95
CA VAL A 26 6.61 -3.16 -14.19
C VAL A 26 6.35 -2.31 -15.43
N ARG A 27 5.66 -2.89 -16.42
CA ARG A 27 5.22 -2.19 -17.63
C ARG A 27 3.71 -2.12 -17.68
N GLY A 28 3.18 -0.93 -17.96
CA GLY A 28 1.75 -0.69 -18.12
C GLY A 28 1.45 0.10 -19.39
N GLU A 29 0.26 -0.10 -19.94
CA GLU A 29 -0.29 0.70 -21.03
C GLU A 29 -1.64 1.27 -20.60
N ILE A 30 -1.86 2.56 -20.87
CA ILE A 30 -3.13 3.25 -20.61
C ILE A 30 -3.74 3.64 -21.95
N GLY A 31 -4.99 3.23 -22.17
CA GLY A 31 -5.80 3.64 -23.31
C GLY A 31 -6.76 4.76 -22.94
N VAL A 32 -6.68 5.88 -23.66
CA VAL A 32 -7.59 7.03 -23.53
C VAL A 32 -8.60 7.00 -24.65
N THR A 33 -9.88 6.94 -24.28
CA THR A 33 -10.97 6.93 -25.25
C THR A 33 -12.05 7.92 -24.85
N SER A 34 -12.64 8.60 -25.83
CA SER A 34 -13.82 9.42 -25.67
C SER A 34 -14.91 8.86 -26.57
N GLU A 35 -16.05 8.48 -25.98
CA GLU A 35 -17.16 7.87 -26.75
C GLU A 35 -16.71 6.67 -27.59
N LYS A 36 -15.83 5.83 -27.03
CA LYS A 36 -15.20 4.67 -27.67
C LYS A 36 -14.26 4.98 -28.85
N LYS A 37 -13.91 6.25 -29.07
CA LYS A 37 -12.88 6.65 -30.05
C LYS A 37 -11.57 6.97 -29.34
N PRO A 38 -10.42 6.55 -29.89
CA PRO A 38 -9.12 6.89 -29.32
C PRO A 38 -8.88 8.40 -29.40
N VAL A 39 -8.20 8.94 -28.38
CA VAL A 39 -7.90 10.39 -28.28
C VAL A 39 -6.38 10.61 -28.35
N PRO A 40 -5.86 11.10 -29.49
CA PRO A 40 -4.43 11.44 -29.63
C PRO A 40 -4.09 12.79 -28.97
N ASP A 41 -2.80 12.99 -28.63
CA ASP A 41 -2.27 14.22 -28.00
C ASP A 41 -3.02 14.64 -26.71
N ALA A 42 -3.52 13.65 -25.95
CA ALA A 42 -4.03 13.84 -24.60
C ALA A 42 -2.85 13.87 -23.61
N ASP A 43 -2.88 14.81 -22.68
CA ASP A 43 -1.87 14.96 -21.63
C ASP A 43 -2.34 14.23 -20.36
N LEU A 44 -1.49 13.37 -19.82
CA LEU A 44 -1.80 12.45 -18.74
C LEU A 44 -0.81 12.62 -17.58
N LEU A 45 -1.36 12.79 -16.39
CA LEU A 45 -0.69 12.58 -15.12
C LEU A 45 -0.91 11.13 -14.70
N VAL A 46 0.16 10.38 -14.49
CA VAL A 46 0.11 8.98 -14.05
C VAL A 46 0.97 8.80 -12.83
N PHE A 47 0.42 8.17 -11.79
CA PHE A 47 1.15 7.86 -10.57
C PHE A 47 0.72 6.53 -9.94
N ALA A 48 1.65 5.92 -9.20
CA ALA A 48 1.44 4.67 -8.48
C ALA A 48 1.71 4.89 -6.99
N VAL A 49 0.66 4.82 -6.17
CA VAL A 49 0.73 5.09 -4.72
C VAL A 49 0.27 3.86 -3.94
N ASP A 50 0.88 3.62 -2.78
CA ASP A 50 0.50 2.54 -1.87
C ASP A 50 -0.99 2.60 -1.50
N ASP A 51 -1.71 1.52 -1.78
CA ASP A 51 -3.15 1.38 -1.54
C ASP A 51 -3.49 1.38 -0.04
N ALA A 52 -2.60 0.87 0.81
CA ALA A 52 -2.77 0.90 2.26
C ALA A 52 -2.76 2.34 2.80
N VAL A 53 -1.97 3.23 2.20
CA VAL A 53 -1.95 4.66 2.59
C VAL A 53 -3.20 5.38 2.11
N LEU A 54 -3.67 5.09 0.89
CA LEU A 54 -4.90 5.68 0.37
C LEU A 54 -6.13 5.22 1.16
N THR A 55 -6.18 3.93 1.54
CA THR A 55 -7.28 3.38 2.34
C THR A 55 -7.27 3.87 3.78
N LEU A 56 -6.08 4.06 4.39
CA LEU A 56 -5.98 4.63 5.73
C LEU A 56 -6.57 6.05 5.81
N GLY A 57 -6.44 6.84 4.73
CA GLY A 57 -6.99 8.18 4.62
C GLY A 57 -8.38 8.27 3.99
N ASP A 58 -9.07 7.15 3.76
CA ASP A 58 -10.35 7.08 3.02
C ASP A 58 -10.33 7.84 1.68
N TRP A 59 -9.18 7.86 1.01
CA TRP A 59 -8.99 8.64 -0.20
C TRP A 59 -9.85 8.09 -1.34
N LYS A 60 -10.51 8.99 -2.05
CA LYS A 60 -11.31 8.69 -3.25
C LYS A 60 -10.87 9.58 -4.38
N LEU A 61 -10.84 9.01 -5.58
CA LEU A 61 -10.58 9.77 -6.79
C LEU A 61 -11.65 10.87 -6.93
N PRO A 62 -11.28 12.16 -6.95
CA PRO A 62 -12.25 13.23 -7.07
C PRO A 62 -12.95 13.16 -8.44
N ALA A 63 -14.23 13.52 -8.49
CA ALA A 63 -14.97 13.67 -9.74
C ALA A 63 -14.47 14.92 -10.49
N ILE A 64 -13.35 14.77 -11.22
CA ILE A 64 -12.63 15.88 -11.85
C ILE A 64 -13.55 16.70 -12.78
N GLY A 65 -14.38 16.04 -13.57
CA GLY A 65 -15.33 16.73 -14.46
C GLY A 65 -16.31 17.66 -13.72
N GLU A 66 -16.80 17.27 -12.55
CA GLU A 66 -17.72 18.09 -11.75
C GLU A 66 -17.01 19.27 -11.07
N LYS A 67 -15.72 19.11 -10.75
CA LYS A 67 -14.91 20.17 -10.15
C LYS A 67 -14.54 21.27 -11.16
N PHE A 68 -14.26 20.91 -12.42
CA PHE A 68 -14.01 21.89 -13.48
C PHE A 68 -15.30 22.52 -14.01
N TYR A 69 -16.42 21.79 -13.97
CA TYR A 69 -17.72 22.27 -14.42
C TYR A 69 -18.76 22.19 -13.30
N PRO A 70 -18.60 22.97 -12.20
CA PRO A 70 -19.57 22.96 -11.12
C PRO A 70 -20.88 23.59 -11.59
N ARG A 71 -21.99 23.15 -10.99
CA ARG A 71 -23.23 23.89 -11.10
C ARG A 71 -23.05 25.20 -10.34
N ASN A 72 -23.05 26.32 -11.07
CA ASN A 72 -22.96 27.64 -10.44
C ASN A 72 -24.10 27.80 -9.43
N PRO A 73 -23.80 28.17 -8.16
CA PRO A 73 -24.85 28.48 -7.21
C PRO A 73 -25.63 29.70 -7.71
N PHE A 74 -26.90 29.77 -7.31
CA PHE A 74 -27.73 30.91 -7.62
C PHE A 74 -27.11 32.18 -7.01
N SER A 75 -26.78 33.16 -7.85
CA SER A 75 -26.10 34.39 -7.42
C SER A 75 -27.07 35.53 -7.10
N VAL A 76 -28.38 35.31 -7.24
CA VAL A 76 -29.38 36.33 -6.85
C VAL A 76 -29.52 36.29 -5.34
N ARG A 77 -29.16 37.41 -4.72
CA ARG A 77 -29.43 37.67 -3.32
C ARG A 77 -30.69 38.51 -3.25
N THR A 78 -31.73 37.99 -2.62
CA THR A 78 -32.93 38.75 -2.30
C THR A 78 -32.72 39.39 -0.93
N TYR A 79 -32.96 40.70 -0.84
CA TYR A 79 -32.91 41.44 0.42
C TYR A 79 -34.33 41.84 0.82
N GLU A 80 -34.67 41.60 2.07
CA GLU A 80 -35.96 41.95 2.65
C GLU A 80 -35.72 42.51 4.06
N ALA A 81 -36.40 43.61 4.40
CA ALA A 81 -36.18 44.34 5.64
C ALA A 81 -36.57 43.53 6.90
N LEU A 82 -37.56 42.65 6.79
CA LEU A 82 -38.01 41.80 7.90
C LEU A 82 -36.93 40.75 8.27
N HIS A 83 -36.20 40.20 7.30
CA HIS A 83 -35.09 39.27 7.56
C HIS A 83 -34.02 39.88 8.49
N GLY A 84 -33.68 41.16 8.28
CA GLY A 84 -32.75 41.89 9.16
C GLY A 84 -33.29 42.13 10.57
N TYR A 85 -34.62 42.30 10.71
CA TYR A 85 -35.27 42.44 12.01
C TYR A 85 -35.34 41.11 12.77
N ILE A 86 -35.62 39.99 12.08
CA ILE A 86 -35.67 38.65 12.68
C ILE A 86 -34.29 38.21 13.21
N ASP A 87 -33.21 38.47 12.46
CA ASP A 87 -31.83 38.18 12.91
C ASP A 87 -31.44 38.96 14.18
N SER A 88 -32.01 40.17 14.37
CA SER A 88 -31.80 40.98 15.57
C SER A 88 -32.55 40.45 16.80
N LEU A 89 -33.63 39.69 16.59
CA LEU A 89 -34.42 39.08 17.67
C LEU A 89 -33.92 37.67 18.06
N ALA A 90 -33.30 36.94 17.13
CA ALA A 90 -32.98 35.51 17.31
C ALA A 90 -31.68 35.20 18.07
N LYS A 91 -30.88 36.19 18.47
CA LYS A 91 -29.62 35.97 19.22
C LYS A 91 -29.76 36.25 20.71
N LEU A 92 -30.57 35.44 21.38
CA LEU A 92 -30.51 35.21 22.83
C LEU A 92 -30.15 33.76 23.12
N SER A 93 -28.92 33.37 22.77
CA SER A 93 -28.21 32.28 23.43
C SER A 93 -26.72 32.43 23.16
N LEU A 94 -26.07 33.15 24.07
CA LEU A 94 -24.61 33.21 24.23
C LEU A 94 -24.14 31.98 25.01
N THR A 95 -24.44 30.76 24.55
CA THR A 95 -23.66 29.61 25.02
C THR A 95 -22.31 29.67 24.34
N GLN A 96 -21.30 29.87 25.19
CA GLN A 96 -19.91 29.98 24.84
C GLN A 96 -19.52 28.90 23.82
N LYS A 97 -18.80 29.31 22.78
CA LYS A 97 -18.06 28.43 21.88
C LYS A 97 -17.51 27.26 22.69
N GLY A 98 -17.96 26.05 22.36
CA GLY A 98 -17.29 24.83 22.77
C GLY A 98 -15.84 24.91 22.32
N PHE A 99 -14.98 25.21 23.30
CA PHE A 99 -13.54 25.13 23.22
C PHE A 99 -13.19 23.71 22.80
N THR A 100 -12.74 23.54 21.56
CA THR A 100 -12.27 22.25 21.05
C THR A 100 -10.95 21.96 21.76
N ILE A 101 -11.00 21.18 22.84
CA ILE A 101 -9.81 20.58 23.44
C ILE A 101 -9.29 19.55 22.44
N GLY A 102 -8.34 19.96 21.61
CA GLY A 102 -7.45 19.06 20.89
C GLY A 102 -6.14 19.03 21.66
N ASP A 103 -6.01 18.09 22.59
CA ASP A 103 -4.73 17.73 23.19
C ASP A 103 -3.90 17.05 22.10
N GLY A 104 -2.97 17.81 21.53
CA GLY A 104 -1.97 17.32 20.57
C GLY A 104 -0.93 16.48 21.29
N GLY A 105 -1.35 15.33 21.80
CA GLY A 105 -0.48 14.33 22.37
C GLY A 105 0.07 13.41 21.28
N GLU A 106 1.31 13.63 20.87
CA GLU A 106 2.22 12.52 20.57
C GLU A 106 3.65 12.96 20.90
N GLU A 107 4.13 12.52 22.07
CA GLU A 107 5.56 12.48 22.34
C GLU A 107 6.22 11.58 21.30
N ALA A 108 7.17 12.12 20.54
CA ALA A 108 7.99 11.34 19.65
C ALA A 108 8.80 10.32 20.47
N ILE A 109 8.42 9.04 20.37
CA ILE A 109 9.14 7.91 20.95
C ILE A 109 10.54 7.88 20.30
N SER A 110 11.54 8.42 21.00
CA SER A 110 12.88 8.71 20.50
C SER A 110 13.84 7.51 20.41
N ASN A 111 13.32 6.27 20.42
CA ASN A 111 14.17 5.07 20.57
C ASN A 111 14.00 3.98 19.49
N ILE A 112 13.44 4.26 18.31
CA ILE A 112 13.40 3.28 17.22
C ILE A 112 14.61 3.46 16.29
N LYS A 113 15.78 2.96 16.72
CA LYS A 113 17.03 2.99 15.93
C LYS A 113 17.08 2.00 14.75
N ASN A 114 15.99 1.28 14.45
CA ASN A 114 15.90 0.36 13.32
C ASN A 114 14.50 0.40 12.66
N VAL A 115 14.06 1.58 12.23
CA VAL A 115 12.95 1.67 11.27
C VAL A 115 13.47 1.25 9.89
N ARG A 116 12.75 0.36 9.18
CA ARG A 116 13.09 -0.01 7.80
C ARG A 116 13.21 1.27 6.96
N LYS A 117 14.32 1.41 6.22
CA LYS A 117 14.76 2.73 5.71
C LYS A 117 14.10 3.20 4.40
N GLU A 118 13.42 2.32 3.66
CA GLU A 118 12.91 2.67 2.32
C GLU A 118 11.44 2.29 2.16
N PHE A 119 10.54 2.92 2.92
CA PHE A 119 9.10 2.85 2.66
C PHE A 119 8.71 3.84 1.54
N ARG A 120 9.02 3.50 0.28
CA ARG A 120 8.55 4.26 -0.89
C ARG A 120 7.04 4.10 -1.07
N THR A 121 6.28 5.05 -0.54
CA THR A 121 4.83 5.15 -0.70
C THR A 121 4.42 5.50 -2.14
N LEU A 122 5.26 6.26 -2.85
CA LEU A 122 5.08 6.62 -4.25
C LEU A 122 6.08 5.83 -5.09
N ALA A 123 5.61 4.82 -5.82
CA ALA A 123 6.47 3.99 -6.68
C ALA A 123 6.74 4.66 -8.03
N TYR A 124 5.77 5.42 -8.55
CA TYR A 124 5.88 6.07 -9.86
C TYR A 124 5.12 7.39 -9.87
N TRP A 125 5.69 8.38 -10.55
CA TRP A 125 5.05 9.66 -10.84
C TRP A 125 5.56 10.19 -12.16
N GLN A 126 4.65 10.49 -13.07
CA GLN A 126 4.95 11.23 -14.28
C GLN A 126 3.86 12.27 -14.54
N GLY A 127 4.28 13.54 -14.57
CA GLY A 127 3.38 14.70 -14.61
C GLY A 127 2.83 15.02 -15.98
N SER A 128 3.52 14.59 -17.06
CA SER A 128 3.05 14.78 -18.43
C SER A 128 3.47 13.60 -19.29
N LEU A 129 2.50 12.79 -19.66
CA LEU A 129 2.62 11.79 -20.70
C LEU A 129 1.62 12.10 -21.81
N LYS A 130 2.06 11.98 -23.06
CA LYS A 130 1.20 12.21 -24.22
C LYS A 130 0.76 10.91 -24.86
N THR A 131 -0.51 10.84 -25.24
CA THR A 131 -1.01 9.71 -26.01
C THR A 131 -0.55 9.74 -27.47
N ASP A 132 -0.31 8.56 -28.02
CA ASP A 132 0.02 8.36 -29.43
C ASP A 132 -1.21 8.53 -30.35
N ALA A 133 -1.03 8.29 -31.65
CA ALA A 133 -2.11 8.34 -32.65
C ALA A 133 -3.27 7.37 -32.35
N ASN A 134 -3.02 6.31 -31.58
CA ASN A 134 -4.00 5.30 -31.17
C ASN A 134 -4.63 5.63 -29.80
N GLY A 135 -4.32 6.79 -29.21
CA GLY A 135 -4.82 7.17 -27.88
C GLY A 135 -4.19 6.38 -26.74
N LYS A 136 -3.00 5.81 -26.94
CA LYS A 136 -2.29 4.97 -25.97
C LYS A 136 -1.06 5.65 -25.42
N VAL A 137 -0.72 5.31 -24.19
CA VAL A 137 0.54 5.68 -23.56
C VAL A 137 1.09 4.47 -22.80
N ALA A 138 2.38 4.21 -22.93
CA ALA A 138 3.10 3.25 -22.12
C ALA A 138 3.84 3.94 -20.98
N PHE A 139 3.94 3.27 -19.84
CA PHE A 139 4.79 3.68 -18.73
C PHE A 139 5.49 2.45 -18.15
N GLU A 140 6.67 2.68 -17.59
CA GLU A 140 7.42 1.64 -16.90
C GLU A 140 8.08 2.19 -15.65
N PHE A 141 8.16 1.34 -14.62
CA PHE A 141 8.84 1.68 -13.38
C PHE A 141 9.39 0.42 -12.71
N ILE A 142 10.42 0.59 -11.90
CA ILE A 142 11.00 -0.50 -11.13
C ILE A 142 10.18 -0.69 -9.85
N ALA A 143 9.68 -1.90 -9.65
CA ALA A 143 8.99 -2.31 -8.43
C ALA A 143 9.87 -2.06 -7.20
N PRO A 144 9.46 -1.22 -6.23
CA PRO A 144 10.18 -1.09 -4.97
C PRO A 144 10.23 -2.43 -4.22
N ASP A 145 11.22 -2.65 -3.34
CA ASP A 145 11.30 -3.85 -2.47
C ASP A 145 10.17 -3.90 -1.40
N ASN A 146 9.31 -2.90 -1.35
CA ASN A 146 8.15 -2.91 -0.47
C ASN A 146 7.07 -3.86 -0.97
N LEU A 147 6.75 -4.84 -0.13
CA LEU A 147 5.71 -5.83 -0.38
C LEU A 147 4.34 -5.25 -0.05
N THR A 148 3.85 -4.43 -0.97
CA THR A 148 2.56 -3.73 -0.85
C THR A 148 1.82 -3.75 -2.18
N THR A 149 0.56 -3.30 -2.15
CA THR A 149 -0.24 -3.09 -3.34
C THR A 149 -0.19 -1.61 -3.69
N TYR A 150 0.22 -1.29 -4.92
CA TYR A 150 0.18 0.06 -5.46
C TYR A 150 -1.07 0.25 -6.31
N ARG A 151 -1.82 1.32 -6.05
CA ARG A 151 -2.92 1.76 -6.90
C ARG A 151 -2.38 2.67 -8.00
N ILE A 152 -2.72 2.36 -9.25
CA ILE A 152 -2.38 3.19 -10.40
C ILE A 152 -3.50 4.19 -10.60
N VAL A 153 -3.15 5.47 -10.60
CA VAL A 153 -4.06 6.57 -10.86
C VAL A 153 -3.62 7.29 -12.13
N ALA A 154 -4.56 7.50 -13.04
CA ALA A 154 -4.36 8.26 -14.25
C ALA A 154 -5.37 9.41 -14.29
N VAL A 155 -4.89 10.61 -14.58
CA VAL A 155 -5.70 11.82 -14.77
C VAL A 155 -5.32 12.42 -16.11
N GLY A 156 -6.28 12.64 -16.98
CA GLY A 156 -6.06 13.10 -18.34
C GLY A 156 -6.81 14.37 -18.69
N GLN A 157 -6.19 15.19 -19.55
CA GLN A 157 -6.80 16.36 -20.16
C GLN A 157 -6.47 16.47 -21.65
N THR A 158 -7.33 17.14 -22.41
CA THR A 158 -7.08 17.48 -23.82
C THR A 158 -7.14 18.99 -24.03
N LYS A 159 -6.55 19.46 -25.14
CA LYS A 159 -6.68 20.86 -25.58
C LYS A 159 -8.12 21.27 -25.88
N ALA A 160 -9.03 20.32 -26.05
CA ALA A 160 -10.46 20.56 -26.26
C ALA A 160 -11.27 20.65 -24.95
N ASN A 161 -10.61 20.92 -23.81
CA ASN A 161 -11.21 21.05 -22.47
C ASN A 161 -11.97 19.79 -22.02
N GLN A 162 -11.45 18.63 -22.40
CA GLN A 162 -11.99 17.37 -21.98
C GLN A 162 -11.12 16.78 -20.86
N PHE A 163 -11.75 16.20 -19.83
CA PHE A 163 -11.08 15.73 -18.63
C PHE A 163 -11.60 14.37 -18.22
N GLY A 164 -10.73 13.52 -17.67
CA GLY A 164 -11.18 12.38 -16.90
C GLY A 164 -10.08 11.75 -16.08
N ALA A 165 -10.48 10.77 -15.27
CA ALA A 165 -9.57 10.09 -14.38
C ALA A 165 -10.04 8.66 -14.11
N ASP A 166 -9.10 7.79 -13.76
CA ASP A 166 -9.32 6.41 -13.35
C ASP A 166 -8.30 6.02 -12.28
N ALA A 167 -8.73 5.16 -11.36
CA ALA A 167 -7.95 4.64 -10.24
C ALA A 167 -8.34 3.18 -9.91
N ALA A 168 -8.89 2.45 -10.88
CA ALA A 168 -9.39 1.08 -10.68
C ALA A 168 -8.28 0.02 -10.64
N GLN A 169 -7.12 0.29 -11.24
CA GLN A 169 -6.06 -0.71 -11.39
C GLN A 169 -5.12 -0.75 -10.19
N THR A 170 -4.70 -1.96 -9.82
CA THR A 170 -3.75 -2.20 -8.74
C THR A 170 -2.64 -3.15 -9.18
N VAL A 171 -1.43 -2.91 -8.66
CA VAL A 171 -0.25 -3.73 -8.88
C VAL A 171 0.24 -4.20 -7.52
N LYS A 172 0.24 -5.51 -7.29
CA LYS A 172 0.70 -6.12 -6.04
C LYS A 172 2.15 -6.54 -6.18
N ILE A 173 3.01 -5.99 -5.33
CA ILE A 173 4.40 -6.42 -5.23
C ILE A 173 4.46 -7.44 -4.10
N SER A 174 4.90 -8.66 -4.42
CA SER A 174 4.99 -9.73 -3.42
C SER A 174 6.18 -10.64 -3.68
N LYS A 175 6.78 -11.17 -2.62
CA LYS A 175 7.83 -12.18 -2.73
C LYS A 175 7.19 -13.54 -3.03
N PRO A 176 7.80 -14.36 -3.90
CA PRO A 176 7.33 -15.73 -4.17
C PRO A 176 7.23 -16.58 -2.91
N LEU A 177 8.18 -16.37 -1.99
CA LEU A 177 8.28 -17.07 -0.72
C LEU A 177 8.61 -16.06 0.39
N LEU A 178 7.85 -16.12 1.47
CA LEU A 178 8.03 -15.33 2.69
C LEU A 178 8.23 -16.27 3.87
N ILE A 179 9.21 -15.96 4.71
CA ILE A 179 9.48 -16.66 5.96
C ILE A 179 9.48 -15.67 7.11
N ASP A 180 8.54 -15.86 8.04
CA ASP A 180 8.38 -15.05 9.24
C ASP A 180 8.76 -15.90 10.47
N PRO A 181 9.97 -15.72 11.04
CA PRO A 181 10.38 -16.43 12.24
C PRO A 181 9.60 -15.91 13.46
N ALA A 182 8.86 -16.81 14.12
CA ALA A 182 8.08 -16.54 15.32
C ALA A 182 8.85 -17.05 16.55
N LEU A 183 9.96 -16.37 16.84
CA LEU A 183 10.92 -16.74 17.87
C LEU A 183 10.62 -16.01 19.20
N PRO A 184 10.89 -16.64 20.36
CA PRO A 184 10.86 -15.95 21.65
C PRO A 184 11.84 -14.76 21.66
N ARG A 185 11.44 -13.65 22.29
CA ARG A 185 12.28 -12.44 22.38
C ARG A 185 13.49 -12.61 23.29
N PHE A 186 13.42 -13.53 24.24
CA PHE A 186 14.49 -13.84 25.18
C PHE A 186 14.44 -15.32 25.54
N LEU A 187 15.61 -15.85 25.90
CA LEU A 187 15.83 -17.25 26.28
C LEU A 187 16.78 -17.25 27.48
N ARG A 188 16.64 -18.23 28.37
CA ARG A 188 17.55 -18.46 29.50
C ARG A 188 18.26 -19.80 29.37
N ASP A 189 19.40 -19.91 30.01
CA ASP A 189 20.13 -21.18 30.07
C ASP A 189 19.25 -22.27 30.69
N GLY A 190 19.27 -23.45 30.07
CA GLY A 190 18.43 -24.59 30.46
C GLY A 190 17.00 -24.57 29.87
N ASP A 191 16.55 -23.50 29.22
CA ASP A 191 15.23 -23.46 28.59
C ASP A 191 15.13 -24.46 27.42
N GLU A 192 14.01 -25.17 27.36
CA GLU A 192 13.60 -25.95 26.18
C GLU A 192 12.53 -25.19 25.41
N VAL A 193 12.85 -24.83 24.17
CA VAL A 193 12.02 -23.93 23.36
C VAL A 193 11.62 -24.54 22.04
N GLU A 194 10.42 -24.15 21.59
CA GLU A 194 9.92 -24.46 20.26
C GLU A 194 10.11 -23.24 19.36
N LEU A 195 11.10 -23.31 18.47
CA LEU A 195 11.35 -22.31 17.44
C LEU A 195 10.36 -22.53 16.30
N ARG A 196 9.57 -21.50 16.00
CA ARG A 196 8.56 -21.54 14.95
C ARG A 196 8.96 -20.65 13.78
N ALA A 197 8.70 -21.11 12.56
CA ALA A 197 8.78 -20.28 11.37
C ALA A 197 7.48 -20.44 10.57
N VAL A 198 6.83 -19.32 10.26
CA VAL A 198 5.66 -19.29 9.39
C VAL A 198 6.14 -19.03 7.97
N VAL A 199 5.88 -19.97 7.08
CA VAL A 199 6.25 -19.84 5.67
C VAL A 199 4.99 -19.65 4.84
N ARG A 200 5.02 -18.66 3.95
CA ARG A 200 3.94 -18.34 3.01
C ARG A 200 4.50 -18.32 1.60
N GLN A 201 3.79 -18.97 0.68
CA GLN A 201 4.16 -18.99 -0.73
C GLN A 201 3.03 -18.40 -1.58
N ASN A 202 3.38 -17.52 -2.51
CA ASN A 202 2.41 -16.72 -3.27
C ASN A 202 2.46 -17.00 -4.79
N PHE A 203 3.37 -17.86 -5.25
CA PHE A 203 3.68 -18.02 -6.68
C PHE A 203 2.95 -19.19 -7.35
N ALA A 204 3.11 -20.42 -6.86
CA ALA A 204 2.56 -21.63 -7.51
C ALA A 204 2.40 -22.79 -6.53
N GLU A 205 1.42 -23.67 -6.73
CA GLU A 205 1.34 -24.91 -5.94
C GLU A 205 2.63 -25.72 -6.11
N SER A 206 3.29 -26.03 -5.00
CA SER A 206 4.57 -26.74 -4.97
C SER A 206 4.44 -28.02 -4.16
N ASP A 207 5.10 -29.09 -4.60
CA ASP A 207 5.06 -30.41 -3.96
C ASP A 207 5.61 -30.41 -2.52
N GLY A 208 6.39 -29.38 -2.13
CA GLY A 208 6.77 -29.16 -0.73
C GLY A 208 7.80 -28.05 -0.56
N ILE A 209 7.74 -27.37 0.59
CA ILE A 209 8.76 -26.41 1.01
C ILE A 209 9.63 -27.07 2.07
N THR A 210 10.95 -27.01 1.88
CA THR A 210 11.93 -27.44 2.89
C THR A 210 12.43 -26.22 3.65
N ALA A 211 12.21 -26.21 4.97
CA ALA A 211 12.80 -25.23 5.87
C ALA A 211 13.95 -25.88 6.65
N ARG A 212 15.09 -25.20 6.72
CA ARG A 212 16.24 -25.61 7.55
C ARG A 212 16.41 -24.63 8.71
N CYS A 213 16.50 -25.15 9.93
CA CYS A 213 16.85 -24.39 11.11
C CYS A 213 18.34 -24.57 11.38
N VAL A 214 19.08 -23.46 11.39
CA VAL A 214 20.50 -23.41 11.76
C VAL A 214 20.61 -22.61 13.05
N THR A 215 21.16 -23.24 14.09
CA THR A 215 21.41 -22.61 15.39
C THR A 215 22.90 -22.36 15.60
N ASP A 216 23.23 -21.45 16.52
CA ASP A 216 24.60 -21.21 16.98
C ASP A 216 25.03 -22.24 18.03
N ALA A 217 26.23 -22.08 18.59
CA ALA A 217 26.79 -22.98 19.60
C ALA A 217 25.99 -22.99 20.92
N ASN A 218 25.15 -21.98 21.16
CA ASN A 218 24.45 -21.78 22.43
C ASN A 218 23.02 -22.35 22.40
N LEU A 219 22.54 -22.77 21.23
CA LEU A 219 21.29 -23.52 21.06
C LEU A 219 21.55 -24.88 20.43
N LYS A 220 21.30 -25.94 21.20
CA LYS A 220 21.32 -27.32 20.71
C LYS A 220 19.95 -27.71 20.18
N LEU A 221 19.84 -27.93 18.87
CA LEU A 221 18.63 -28.51 18.27
C LEU A 221 18.39 -29.93 18.81
N LEU A 222 17.18 -30.17 19.30
CA LEU A 222 16.68 -31.48 19.75
C LEU A 222 15.90 -32.20 18.65
N SER A 223 15.39 -31.47 17.65
CA SER A 223 14.69 -32.00 16.47
C SER A 223 15.60 -32.10 15.24
N VAL A 224 15.07 -32.69 14.15
CA VAL A 224 15.72 -32.69 12.83
C VAL A 224 16.01 -31.26 12.35
N GLU A 225 17.17 -31.04 11.72
CA GLU A 225 17.60 -29.72 11.23
C GLU A 225 16.76 -29.19 10.06
N ALA A 226 16.18 -30.09 9.28
CA ALA A 226 15.37 -29.75 8.11
C ALA A 226 14.04 -30.49 8.16
N ALA A 227 12.97 -29.77 7.82
CA ALA A 227 11.64 -30.32 7.70
C ALA A 227 11.05 -29.92 6.35
N THR A 228 10.40 -30.85 5.67
CA THR A 228 9.67 -30.61 4.43
C THR A 228 8.19 -30.76 4.72
N GLN A 229 7.39 -29.77 4.31
CA GLN A 229 5.93 -29.82 4.42
C GLN A 229 5.28 -29.37 3.11
N PRO A 230 4.15 -29.99 2.72
CA PRO A 230 3.36 -29.48 1.61
C PRO A 230 2.85 -28.08 1.94
N SER A 231 2.89 -27.18 0.98
CA SER A 231 2.41 -25.81 1.14
C SER A 231 1.50 -25.43 -0.02
N ARG A 232 0.33 -24.89 0.32
CA ARG A 232 -0.64 -24.39 -0.65
C ARG A 232 -0.38 -22.91 -0.91
N ARG A 233 -0.71 -22.47 -2.12
CA ARG A 233 -0.65 -21.05 -2.48
C ARG A 233 -1.49 -20.21 -1.53
N ASP A 234 -0.96 -19.08 -1.10
CA ASP A 234 -1.56 -18.13 -0.16
C ASP A 234 -1.89 -18.72 1.24
N ALA A 235 -1.43 -19.95 1.55
CA ALA A 235 -1.62 -20.58 2.85
C ALA A 235 -0.35 -20.50 3.71
N ALA A 236 -0.53 -20.32 5.01
CA ALA A 236 0.56 -20.34 5.97
C ALA A 236 0.89 -21.78 6.40
N THR A 237 2.13 -22.21 6.19
CA THR A 237 2.66 -23.48 6.70
C THR A 237 3.57 -23.19 7.89
N VAL A 238 3.40 -23.91 9.00
CA VAL A 238 4.16 -23.68 10.23
C VAL A 238 5.21 -24.78 10.42
N PHE A 239 6.48 -24.38 10.42
CA PHE A 239 7.60 -25.24 10.80
C PHE A 239 7.89 -25.08 12.28
N ARG A 240 8.17 -26.21 12.94
CA ARG A 240 8.44 -26.28 14.38
C ARG A 240 9.73 -27.04 14.60
N PHE A 241 10.66 -26.42 15.32
CA PHE A 241 11.93 -27.02 15.70
C PHE A 241 12.06 -26.93 17.21
N LYS A 242 12.44 -28.03 17.87
CA LYS A 242 12.71 -28.04 19.31
C LYS A 242 14.19 -27.83 19.54
N ALA A 243 14.55 -26.94 20.44
CA ALA A 243 15.94 -26.67 20.80
C ALA A 243 16.06 -26.49 22.32
N LYS A 244 17.25 -26.78 22.84
CA LYS A 244 17.64 -26.57 24.23
C LYS A 244 18.74 -25.52 24.28
N VAL A 245 18.57 -24.54 25.14
CA VAL A 245 19.59 -23.51 25.37
C VAL A 245 20.67 -24.13 26.25
N THR A 246 21.90 -24.05 25.76
CA THR A 246 23.10 -24.49 26.47
C THR A 246 24.12 -23.37 26.36
N ASP A 247 24.08 -22.45 27.31
CA ASP A 247 24.99 -21.30 27.32
C ASP A 247 25.60 -21.15 28.72
N ALA A 248 26.87 -21.52 28.84
CA ALA A 248 27.61 -21.40 30.09
C ALA A 248 27.97 -19.94 30.45
N ASP A 249 27.84 -19.00 29.50
CA ASP A 249 28.34 -17.62 29.60
C ASP A 249 27.24 -16.53 29.59
N LEU A 250 25.95 -16.89 29.53
CA LEU A 250 24.81 -15.95 29.68
C LEU A 250 24.62 -15.47 31.14
N ARG A 251 25.65 -14.80 31.69
CA ARG A 251 25.52 -14.00 32.93
C ARG A 251 24.81 -12.69 32.62
N LEU A 252 23.53 -12.60 32.99
CA LEU A 252 22.67 -11.44 33.38
C LEU A 252 22.93 -9.99 32.88
N VAL A 253 23.84 -9.73 31.94
CA VAL A 253 24.17 -8.39 31.47
C VAL A 253 24.33 -8.41 29.94
N SER A 254 23.47 -7.66 29.28
CA SER A 254 23.37 -7.45 27.84
C SER A 254 22.78 -8.63 27.04
N SER A 255 21.50 -8.48 26.72
CA SER A 255 20.80 -9.24 25.68
C SER A 255 21.50 -9.05 24.33
N ARG A 256 22.34 -10.02 23.94
CA ARG A 256 22.80 -10.11 22.55
C ARG A 256 21.70 -10.74 21.71
N PRO A 257 21.36 -10.17 20.54
CA PRO A 257 20.44 -10.81 19.63
C PRO A 257 21.07 -12.12 19.11
N VAL A 258 20.40 -13.25 19.37
CA VAL A 258 20.72 -14.54 18.74
C VAL A 258 20.33 -14.43 17.26
N GLU A 259 21.29 -14.60 16.36
CA GLU A 259 21.07 -14.47 14.92
C GLU A 259 20.60 -15.81 14.33
N ILE A 260 19.28 -16.04 14.33
CA ILE A 260 18.68 -17.23 13.70
C ILE A 260 18.42 -16.93 12.23
N ARG A 261 19.18 -17.57 11.34
CA ARG A 261 19.01 -17.47 9.88
C ARG A 261 18.21 -18.68 9.37
N CYS A 262 16.97 -18.44 8.96
CA CYS A 262 16.21 -19.38 8.15
C CYS A 262 16.33 -18.95 6.68
N ALA A 263 17.16 -19.63 5.90
CA ALA A 263 17.33 -19.35 4.48
C ALA A 263 16.49 -20.34 3.64
N PRO A 264 15.73 -19.88 2.62
CA PRO A 264 15.25 -20.76 1.58
C PRO A 264 16.44 -21.24 0.74
N ARG A 265 16.40 -22.48 0.26
CA ARG A 265 17.43 -23.03 -0.62
C ARG A 265 17.26 -22.40 -2.00
N ASP A 266 18.26 -21.65 -2.45
CA ASP A 266 18.36 -21.24 -3.85
C ASP A 266 18.26 -22.50 -4.72
N ALA A 267 17.38 -22.46 -5.72
CA ALA A 267 17.39 -23.36 -6.85
C ALA A 267 18.32 -22.79 -7.93
#